data_AF-A0A2I6SDE6-F1
#
_entry.id   AF-A0A2I6SDE6-F1
#
_cell.length_a   1.000
_cell.length_b   1.000
_cell.length_c   1.000
_cell.angle_alpha   90.00
_cell.angle_beta   90.00
_cell.angle_gamma   90.00
#
_symmetry.space_group_name_H-M   'P 1'
#
loop_
_entity.id
_entity.type
_entity.pdbx_description
1 polymer ?
#
loop_
_entity_poly.entity_id
_entity_poly.type
_entity_poly.pdbx_seq_one_letter_code
_entity_poly.pdbx_strand_id
1 'polypeptide(L)'
;FVNAEVIQQAYDAYLRGEVGTKEAPYVFYSNYSDYPVASNPEELVSYFTEDIGLNSYFAYLSYKYPYWLNPKNYSLPEYQYRGESFFFVLQQLLARYYLERLSNHLPDVKAVDYNHPVLVDYYPELRLQNGVEAPAHPEVIFAKNVDILYVEEIKNYERRIRDGIDYGYLAGYNYEKYNVREKDYTNILGNILEGNYESINREYYGAFFRNLISLFGHIVDPVHRYGVPASVLEQPETQLRDPIFYRIAKRVLSVFYHYKNLLKPYKHEDLYLPGVTVEDVTSDKLVTYFDTFDFNINNALAFSKPEDGEQVNYVARQYRLNHKPFFYYLKVRGEKEIDTVVRVFIGPKYDALGRELSLEERKQYYVLLDIFNQKLSAGENEIKRSSNDFLLYGHEAPSYSDLYQTTAGALKGEDKFFLD
;
A
#
# COMPACT_ATOMS: atom_id res chain seq x y z
N PHE A 1 -9.79 9.66 -5.69
CA PHE A 1 -9.65 10.05 -4.27
C PHE A 1 -10.94 10.57 -3.64
N VAL A 2 -11.90 11.12 -4.40
CA VAL A 2 -13.15 11.69 -3.86
C VAL A 2 -14.35 10.95 -4.43
N ASN A 3 -15.37 10.69 -3.60
CA ASN A 3 -16.60 10.01 -4.04
C ASN A 3 -17.39 10.90 -5.01
N ALA A 4 -18.10 10.27 -5.96
CA ALA A 4 -18.84 10.91 -7.03
C ALA A 4 -19.90 11.89 -6.51
N GLU A 5 -20.52 11.58 -5.36
CA GLU A 5 -21.49 12.46 -4.70
C GLU A 5 -20.89 13.83 -4.37
N VAL A 6 -19.70 13.85 -3.75
CA VAL A 6 -19.02 15.10 -3.37
C VAL A 6 -18.64 15.92 -4.59
N ILE A 7 -18.24 15.26 -5.68
CA ILE A 7 -17.99 15.94 -6.96
C ILE A 7 -19.28 16.56 -7.51
N GLN A 8 -20.40 15.83 -7.45
CA GLN A 8 -21.70 16.37 -7.88
C GLN A 8 -22.13 17.57 -7.03
N GLN A 9 -21.99 17.49 -5.70
CA GLN A 9 -22.28 18.61 -4.80
C GLN A 9 -21.42 19.84 -5.12
N ALA A 10 -20.15 19.65 -5.49
CA ALA A 10 -19.26 20.73 -5.90
C ALA A 10 -19.72 21.41 -7.22
N TYR A 11 -20.15 20.62 -8.22
CA TYR A 11 -20.75 21.18 -9.43
C TYR A 11 -22.04 21.95 -9.13
N ASP A 12 -22.92 21.42 -8.28
CA ASP A 12 -24.19 22.06 -7.92
C ASP A 12 -23.97 23.38 -7.15
N ALA A 13 -23.02 23.40 -6.21
CA ALA A 13 -22.61 24.62 -5.50
C ALA A 13 -22.08 25.69 -6.47
N TYR A 14 -21.23 25.28 -7.42
CA TYR A 14 -20.72 26.20 -8.44
C TYR A 14 -21.83 26.79 -9.31
N LEU A 15 -22.79 25.96 -9.76
CA LEU A 15 -23.94 26.42 -10.55
C LEU A 15 -24.87 27.36 -9.77
N ARG A 16 -24.90 27.27 -8.44
CA ARG A 16 -25.64 28.20 -7.56
C ARG A 16 -24.86 29.48 -7.24
N GLY A 17 -23.60 29.60 -7.69
CA GLY A 17 -22.72 30.73 -7.35
C GLY A 17 -22.21 30.67 -5.91
N GLU A 18 -22.29 29.52 -5.25
CA GLU A 18 -21.83 29.30 -3.89
C GLU A 18 -20.33 28.96 -3.87
N VAL A 19 -19.50 29.98 -4.04
CA VAL A 19 -18.04 29.82 -4.02
C VAL A 19 -17.45 30.12 -2.65
N GLY A 20 -16.49 29.31 -2.23
CA GLY A 20 -15.70 29.56 -1.02
C GLY A 20 -14.73 30.73 -1.21
N THR A 21 -14.31 31.33 -0.10
CA THR A 21 -13.24 32.36 -0.08
C THR A 21 -11.92 31.73 0.35
N LYS A 22 -10.81 32.48 0.26
CA LYS A 22 -9.49 32.00 0.71
C LYS A 22 -9.48 31.68 2.21
N GLU A 23 -10.10 32.54 3.03
CA GLU A 23 -10.13 32.40 4.49
C GLU A 23 -11.19 31.40 4.97
N ALA A 24 -12.21 31.16 4.15
CA ALA A 24 -13.29 30.21 4.42
C ALA A 24 -13.63 29.43 3.14
N PRO A 25 -12.96 28.29 2.86
CA PRO A 25 -13.32 27.43 1.74
C PRO A 25 -14.75 26.92 1.87
N TYR A 26 -15.38 26.60 0.74
CA TYR A 26 -16.64 25.87 0.77
C TYR A 26 -16.34 24.39 1.04
N VAL A 27 -16.90 23.87 2.13
CA VAL A 27 -16.58 22.54 2.65
C VAL A 27 -17.67 21.54 2.27
N PHE A 28 -17.27 20.46 1.61
CA PHE A 28 -18.12 19.31 1.34
C PHE A 28 -17.70 18.16 2.26
N TYR A 29 -18.63 17.60 3.03
CA TYR A 29 -18.34 16.43 3.84
C TYR A 29 -18.25 15.19 2.94
N SER A 30 -17.11 14.50 2.99
CA SER A 30 -16.85 13.27 2.24
C SER A 30 -16.84 12.09 3.21
N ASN A 31 -17.96 11.39 3.28
CA ASN A 31 -18.05 10.14 4.02
C ASN A 31 -17.36 8.99 3.27
N TYR A 32 -17.03 7.92 3.99
CA TYR A 32 -16.58 6.66 3.39
C TYR A 32 -17.79 5.85 2.88
N SER A 33 -17.53 4.79 2.11
CA SER A 33 -18.57 3.90 1.57
C SER A 33 -19.42 3.19 2.63
N ASP A 34 -18.96 3.12 3.89
CA ASP A 34 -19.72 2.52 5.00
C ASP A 34 -20.84 3.41 5.55
N TYR A 35 -20.99 4.63 5.04
CA TYR A 35 -21.99 5.59 5.52
C TYR A 35 -23.32 5.49 4.76
N PRO A 36 -24.48 5.55 5.45
CA PRO A 36 -24.65 5.66 6.90
C PRO A 36 -24.53 4.31 7.63
N VAL A 37 -24.53 3.20 6.89
CA VAL A 37 -24.43 1.84 7.43
C VAL A 37 -23.64 0.97 6.46
N ALA A 38 -22.65 0.24 6.99
CA ALA A 38 -21.91 -0.77 6.24
C ALA A 38 -22.84 -1.87 5.72
N SER A 39 -22.89 -2.04 4.41
CA SER A 39 -23.67 -3.04 3.69
C SER A 39 -23.00 -4.41 3.66
N ASN A 40 -21.66 -4.44 3.70
CA ASN A 40 -20.87 -5.66 3.76
C ASN A 40 -19.73 -5.54 4.81
N PRO A 41 -19.10 -6.66 5.22
CA PRO A 41 -18.02 -6.62 6.20
C PRO A 41 -16.77 -5.85 5.75
N GLU A 42 -16.50 -5.74 4.45
CA GLU A 42 -15.30 -5.06 3.95
C GLU A 42 -15.41 -3.54 4.09
N GLU A 43 -16.62 -2.98 4.08
CA GLU A 43 -16.87 -1.55 4.33
C GLU A 43 -16.48 -1.11 5.75
N LEU A 44 -16.45 -2.01 6.74
CA LEU A 44 -16.02 -1.69 8.12
C LEU A 44 -14.55 -1.21 8.19
N VAL A 45 -13.76 -1.47 7.16
CA VAL A 45 -12.37 -0.99 7.04
C VAL A 45 -12.18 0.03 5.92
N SER A 46 -13.27 0.61 5.41
CA SER A 46 -13.27 1.65 4.38
C SER A 46 -12.44 2.87 4.78
N TYR A 47 -12.43 3.24 6.07
CA TYR A 47 -11.58 4.33 6.56
C TYR A 47 -10.08 4.11 6.32
N PHE A 48 -9.65 2.85 6.18
CA PHE A 48 -8.28 2.50 5.84
C PHE A 48 -8.11 2.37 4.32
N THR A 49 -8.98 1.60 3.64
CA THR A 49 -8.83 1.30 2.21
C THR A 49 -9.06 2.54 1.33
N GLU A 50 -9.90 3.48 1.77
CA GLU A 50 -10.21 4.72 1.07
C GLU A 50 -9.43 5.94 1.56
N ASP A 51 -8.60 5.79 2.59
CA ASP A 51 -7.73 6.87 3.08
C ASP A 51 -6.91 7.44 1.94
N ILE A 52 -7.02 8.76 1.75
CA ILE A 52 -6.34 9.44 0.65
C ILE A 52 -4.82 9.37 0.81
N GLY A 53 -4.29 9.41 2.04
CA GLY A 53 -2.85 9.31 2.30
C GLY A 53 -2.31 7.92 1.95
N LEU A 54 -3.02 6.85 2.31
CA LEU A 54 -2.66 5.48 1.95
C LEU A 54 -2.66 5.26 0.43
N ASN A 55 -3.72 5.71 -0.25
CA ASN A 55 -3.82 5.59 -1.70
C ASN A 55 -2.76 6.46 -2.41
N SER A 56 -2.50 7.67 -1.92
CA SER A 56 -1.41 8.51 -2.44
C SER A 56 -0.03 7.87 -2.22
N TYR A 57 0.24 7.31 -1.03
CA TYR A 57 1.49 6.59 -0.75
C TYR A 57 1.74 5.47 -1.78
N PHE A 58 0.72 4.66 -2.04
CA PHE A 58 0.85 3.56 -2.99
C PHE A 58 0.98 4.03 -4.45
N ALA A 59 0.28 5.11 -4.81
CA ALA A 59 0.47 5.78 -6.10
C ALA A 59 1.90 6.31 -6.27
N TYR A 60 2.45 6.99 -5.25
CA TYR A 60 3.83 7.47 -5.28
C TYR A 60 4.84 6.34 -5.45
N LEU A 61 4.65 5.20 -4.78
CA LEU A 61 5.51 4.03 -5.00
C LEU A 61 5.45 3.51 -6.43
N SER A 62 4.24 3.47 -7.01
CA SER A 62 4.02 3.02 -8.39
C SER A 62 4.68 3.95 -9.41
N TYR A 63 4.69 5.27 -9.15
CA TYR A 63 5.37 6.24 -10.00
C TYR A 63 6.89 6.25 -9.79
N LYS A 64 7.35 6.06 -8.54
CA LYS A 64 8.78 5.98 -8.20
C LYS A 64 9.43 4.73 -8.79
N TYR A 65 8.69 3.62 -8.89
CA TYR A 65 9.15 2.35 -9.45
C TYR A 65 8.22 1.86 -10.57
N PRO A 66 8.16 2.53 -11.73
CA PRO A 66 7.31 2.11 -12.83
C PRO A 66 7.82 0.80 -13.43
N TYR A 67 6.93 -0.17 -13.62
CA TYR A 67 7.27 -1.55 -14.02
C TYR A 67 7.87 -1.70 -15.40
N TRP A 68 7.50 -0.80 -16.29
CA TRP A 68 7.97 -0.76 -17.67
C TRP A 68 9.35 -0.10 -17.80
N LEU A 69 9.84 0.58 -16.76
CA LEU A 69 11.12 1.27 -16.78
C LEU A 69 12.29 0.28 -16.70
N ASN A 70 13.24 0.42 -17.62
CA ASN A 70 14.53 -0.26 -17.55
C ASN A 70 15.54 0.62 -16.78
N PRO A 71 15.89 0.28 -15.53
CA PRO A 71 16.82 1.11 -14.75
C PRO A 71 18.24 1.11 -15.31
N LYS A 72 18.65 0.12 -16.12
CA LYS A 72 20.00 0.08 -16.72
C LYS A 72 20.30 1.26 -17.66
N ASN A 73 19.26 1.93 -18.15
CA ASN A 73 19.39 3.11 -19.00
C ASN A 73 19.64 4.40 -18.19
N TYR A 74 19.59 4.32 -16.85
CA TYR A 74 19.65 5.46 -15.94
C TYR A 74 20.59 5.14 -14.76
N SER A 75 21.05 6.17 -14.04
CA SER A 75 21.84 5.98 -12.81
C SER A 75 20.94 5.94 -11.58
N LEU A 76 20.21 4.84 -11.40
CA LEU A 76 19.23 4.63 -10.33
C LEU A 76 19.64 3.49 -9.39
N PRO A 77 20.61 3.68 -8.48
CA PRO A 77 21.12 2.63 -7.60
C PRO A 77 20.05 2.02 -6.69
N GLU A 78 19.02 2.78 -6.32
CA GLU A 78 17.91 2.34 -5.49
C GLU A 78 17.04 1.24 -6.15
N TYR A 79 17.17 1.03 -7.46
CA TYR A 79 16.47 -0.05 -8.17
C TYR A 79 17.11 -1.43 -7.97
N GLN A 80 18.34 -1.49 -7.44
CA GLN A 80 19.02 -2.76 -7.20
C GLN A 80 18.21 -3.74 -6.34
N TYR A 81 17.39 -3.23 -5.42
CA TYR A 81 16.57 -4.01 -4.48
C TYR A 81 15.08 -3.95 -4.80
N ARG A 82 14.70 -3.56 -6.02
CA ARG A 82 13.32 -3.32 -6.43
C ARG A 82 12.37 -4.48 -6.11
N GLY A 83 12.76 -5.72 -6.44
CA GLY A 83 11.90 -6.88 -6.22
C GLY A 83 11.76 -7.23 -4.72
N GLU A 84 12.80 -6.95 -3.92
CA GLU A 84 12.72 -7.08 -2.47
C GLU A 84 11.82 -5.98 -1.86
N SER A 85 11.92 -4.75 -2.38
CA SER A 85 11.01 -3.65 -2.03
C SER A 85 9.56 -3.98 -2.40
N PHE A 86 9.31 -4.59 -3.57
CA PHE A 86 7.97 -5.04 -3.97
C PHE A 86 7.41 -6.07 -2.99
N PHE A 87 8.20 -7.08 -2.60
CA PHE A 87 7.83 -8.04 -1.57
C PHE A 87 7.50 -7.34 -0.24
N PHE A 88 8.41 -6.48 0.22
CA PHE A 88 8.28 -5.79 1.49
C PHE A 88 7.03 -4.90 1.53
N VAL A 89 6.79 -4.07 0.51
CA VAL A 89 5.62 -3.19 0.42
C VAL A 89 4.32 -3.99 0.43
N LEU A 90 4.21 -5.04 -0.38
CA LEU A 90 2.99 -5.88 -0.39
C LEU A 90 2.76 -6.56 0.97
N GLN A 91 3.82 -7.08 1.59
CA GLN A 91 3.71 -7.73 2.90
C GLN A 91 3.31 -6.72 3.98
N GLN A 92 3.92 -5.54 4.02
CA GLN A 92 3.61 -4.48 4.99
C GLN A 92 2.18 -3.97 4.82
N LEU A 93 1.71 -3.75 3.58
CA LEU A 93 0.32 -3.35 3.31
C LEU A 93 -0.67 -4.41 3.78
N LEU A 94 -0.44 -5.68 3.45
CA LEU A 94 -1.34 -6.75 3.87
C LEU A 94 -1.32 -6.97 5.39
N ALA A 95 -0.15 -6.89 6.03
CA ALA A 95 -0.02 -6.95 7.48
C ALA A 95 -0.79 -5.82 8.17
N ARG A 96 -0.60 -4.59 7.66
CA ARG A 96 -1.27 -3.39 8.18
C ARG A 96 -2.79 -3.44 7.95
N TYR A 97 -3.23 -3.96 6.81
CA TYR A 97 -4.65 -4.24 6.54
C TYR A 97 -5.22 -5.29 7.50
N TYR A 98 -4.48 -6.38 7.75
CA TYR A 98 -4.92 -7.42 8.68
C TYR A 98 -5.11 -6.89 10.12
N LEU A 99 -4.27 -5.96 10.57
CA LEU A 99 -4.44 -5.32 11.88
C LEU A 99 -5.73 -4.47 11.95
N GLU A 100 -6.12 -3.79 10.87
CA GLU A 100 -7.39 -3.05 10.82
C GLU A 100 -8.59 -4.00 10.80
N ARG A 101 -8.49 -5.10 10.05
CA ARG A 101 -9.50 -6.15 10.06
C ARG A 101 -9.72 -6.70 11.46
N LEU A 102 -8.65 -7.05 12.17
CA LEU A 102 -8.75 -7.54 13.55
C LEU A 102 -9.37 -6.51 14.51
N SER A 103 -9.05 -5.22 14.33
CA SER A 103 -9.62 -4.13 15.11
C SER A 103 -11.14 -3.98 14.89
N ASN A 104 -11.64 -4.45 13.75
CA ASN A 104 -13.06 -4.50 13.39
C ASN A 104 -13.65 -5.92 13.46
N HIS A 105 -13.00 -6.85 14.18
CA HIS A 105 -13.45 -8.24 14.36
C HIS A 105 -13.57 -9.07 13.06
N LEU A 106 -12.88 -8.66 12.00
CA LEU A 106 -12.86 -9.35 10.72
C LEU A 106 -11.72 -10.39 10.68
N PRO A 107 -11.97 -11.57 10.07
CA PRO A 107 -10.93 -12.58 9.88
C PRO A 107 -9.95 -12.17 8.78
N ASP A 108 -8.85 -12.91 8.65
CA ASP A 108 -7.91 -12.74 7.54
C ASP A 108 -8.59 -12.97 6.18
N VAL A 109 -8.06 -12.31 5.15
CA VAL A 109 -8.56 -12.47 3.79
C VAL A 109 -8.10 -13.78 3.16
N LYS A 110 -8.97 -14.37 2.34
CA LYS A 110 -8.61 -15.50 1.49
C LYS A 110 -7.98 -15.01 0.20
N ALA A 111 -6.96 -15.70 -0.27
CA ALA A 111 -6.40 -15.46 -1.59
C ALA A 111 -7.47 -15.58 -2.71
N VAL A 112 -7.26 -14.90 -3.83
CA VAL A 112 -8.07 -15.15 -5.04
C VAL A 112 -7.88 -16.59 -5.53
N ASP A 113 -8.90 -17.17 -6.15
CA ASP A 113 -8.91 -18.54 -6.67
C ASP A 113 -9.38 -18.53 -8.13
N TYR A 114 -8.84 -19.44 -8.94
CA TYR A 114 -9.22 -19.59 -10.36
C TYR A 114 -10.40 -20.54 -10.57
N ASN A 115 -10.57 -21.51 -9.66
CA ASN A 115 -11.52 -22.61 -9.78
C ASN A 115 -12.77 -22.38 -8.91
N HIS A 116 -12.65 -21.58 -7.85
CA HIS A 116 -13.74 -21.24 -6.94
C HIS A 116 -14.08 -19.76 -7.00
N PRO A 117 -15.35 -19.38 -6.73
CA PRO A 117 -15.73 -17.98 -6.71
C PRO A 117 -15.00 -17.21 -5.60
N VAL A 118 -14.55 -16.02 -5.96
CA VAL A 118 -14.02 -15.01 -5.07
C VAL A 118 -15.24 -14.25 -4.52
N LEU A 119 -15.64 -14.53 -3.28
CA LEU A 119 -16.78 -13.90 -2.61
C LEU A 119 -16.36 -12.56 -2.00
N VAL A 120 -16.59 -11.46 -2.72
CA VAL A 120 -16.44 -10.08 -2.22
C VAL A 120 -17.09 -9.12 -3.22
N ASP A 121 -18.00 -8.28 -2.75
CA ASP A 121 -18.60 -7.21 -3.53
C ASP A 121 -17.83 -5.91 -3.30
N TYR A 122 -17.96 -4.98 -4.25
CA TYR A 122 -17.42 -3.65 -4.10
C TYR A 122 -18.13 -2.67 -5.04
N TYR A 123 -18.60 -1.57 -4.47
CA TYR A 123 -19.13 -0.42 -5.20
C TYR A 123 -18.21 0.78 -4.97
N PRO A 124 -17.43 1.22 -5.98
CA PRO A 124 -16.40 2.22 -5.74
C PRO A 124 -16.90 3.62 -5.39
N GLU A 125 -18.14 3.96 -5.77
CA GLU A 125 -18.67 5.33 -5.68
C GLU A 125 -17.75 6.40 -6.30
N LEU A 126 -16.95 6.05 -7.31
CA LEU A 126 -16.05 6.98 -7.99
C LEU A 126 -16.53 7.29 -9.39
N ARG A 127 -16.42 8.57 -9.77
CA ARG A 127 -16.61 9.03 -11.15
C ARG A 127 -15.26 9.36 -11.77
N LEU A 128 -15.02 8.85 -12.96
CA LEU A 128 -13.84 9.18 -13.75
C LEU A 128 -13.94 10.60 -14.31
N GLN A 129 -12.80 11.19 -14.68
CA GLN A 129 -12.72 12.56 -15.21
C GLN A 129 -13.54 12.77 -16.50
N ASN A 130 -13.82 11.70 -17.24
CA ASN A 130 -14.68 11.73 -18.42
C ASN A 130 -16.19 11.69 -18.10
N GLY A 131 -16.57 11.70 -16.81
CA GLY A 131 -17.94 11.66 -16.34
C GLY A 131 -18.55 10.26 -16.21
N VAL A 132 -17.82 9.20 -16.58
CA VAL A 132 -18.30 7.82 -16.48
C VAL A 132 -18.03 7.28 -15.08
N GLU A 133 -19.01 6.59 -14.49
CA GLU A 133 -18.86 5.93 -13.20
C GLU A 133 -17.87 4.76 -13.29
N ALA A 134 -17.06 4.59 -12.25
CA ALA A 134 -16.18 3.44 -12.11
C ALA A 134 -17.03 2.16 -11.96
N PRO A 135 -16.61 1.04 -12.58
CA PRO A 135 -17.42 -0.17 -12.58
C PRO A 135 -17.50 -0.80 -11.19
N ALA A 136 -18.71 -1.15 -10.79
CA ALA A 136 -18.98 -1.99 -9.63
C ALA A 136 -18.91 -3.46 -10.00
N HIS A 137 -18.50 -4.33 -9.07
CA HIS A 137 -18.57 -5.78 -9.27
C HIS A 137 -19.46 -6.45 -8.21
N PRO A 138 -20.21 -7.50 -8.58
CA PRO A 138 -21.04 -8.25 -7.64
C PRO A 138 -20.17 -9.09 -6.70
N GLU A 139 -20.80 -9.63 -5.64
CA GLU A 139 -20.12 -10.46 -4.64
C GLU A 139 -19.48 -11.71 -5.24
N VAL A 140 -20.15 -12.38 -6.18
CA VAL A 140 -19.69 -13.68 -6.70
C VAL A 140 -18.88 -13.49 -7.98
N ILE A 141 -17.56 -13.55 -7.83
CA ILE A 141 -16.59 -13.30 -8.91
C ILE A 141 -15.93 -14.60 -9.36
N PHE A 142 -15.97 -14.89 -10.65
CA PHE A 142 -15.27 -16.04 -11.24
C PHE A 142 -14.16 -15.57 -12.16
N ALA A 143 -12.95 -16.12 -12.00
CA ALA A 143 -11.87 -15.91 -12.96
C ALA A 143 -12.32 -16.30 -14.37
N LYS A 144 -12.23 -15.37 -15.31
CA LYS A 144 -12.63 -15.54 -16.72
C LYS A 144 -11.52 -15.03 -17.62
N ASN A 145 -11.42 -15.57 -18.83
CA ASN A 145 -10.50 -15.01 -19.83
C ASN A 145 -10.89 -13.56 -20.13
N VAL A 146 -9.88 -12.70 -20.28
CA VAL A 146 -10.02 -11.27 -20.52
C VAL A 146 -9.25 -10.94 -21.79
N ASP A 147 -9.93 -10.51 -22.85
CA ASP A 147 -9.33 -10.18 -24.15
C ASP A 147 -8.26 -11.21 -24.61
N ILE A 148 -6.98 -10.82 -24.62
CA ILE A 148 -5.84 -11.67 -24.99
C ILE A 148 -5.21 -12.44 -23.81
N LEU A 149 -5.69 -12.22 -22.59
CA LEU A 149 -5.20 -12.81 -21.35
C LEU A 149 -6.07 -14.00 -20.92
N TYR A 150 -5.47 -15.19 -20.93
CA TYR A 150 -6.17 -16.44 -20.59
C TYR A 150 -5.87 -16.88 -19.16
N VAL A 151 -6.90 -17.33 -18.43
CA VAL A 151 -6.75 -17.84 -17.05
C VAL A 151 -5.72 -18.98 -16.99
N GLU A 152 -5.74 -19.85 -17.99
CA GLU A 152 -4.81 -20.98 -18.08
C GLU A 152 -3.36 -20.52 -18.28
N GLU A 153 -3.14 -19.40 -18.96
CA GLU A 153 -1.80 -18.84 -19.13
C GLU A 153 -1.25 -18.30 -17.80
N ILE A 154 -2.08 -17.61 -17.02
CA ILE A 154 -1.72 -17.13 -15.67
C ILE A 154 -1.41 -18.32 -14.75
N LYS A 155 -2.23 -19.38 -14.80
CA LYS A 155 -1.96 -20.64 -14.09
C LYS A 155 -0.61 -21.23 -14.48
N ASN A 156 -0.28 -21.23 -15.77
CA ASN A 156 1.00 -21.75 -16.26
C ASN A 156 2.19 -20.91 -15.77
N TYR A 157 2.07 -19.59 -15.73
CA TYR A 157 3.09 -18.71 -15.15
C TYR A 157 3.31 -18.99 -13.66
N GLU A 158 2.22 -19.04 -12.87
CA GLU A 158 2.30 -19.36 -11.45
C GLU A 158 2.95 -20.74 -11.22
N ARG A 159 2.55 -21.74 -12.02
CA ARG A 159 3.13 -23.08 -11.96
C ARG A 159 4.62 -23.07 -12.26
N ARG A 160 5.08 -22.43 -13.34
CA ARG A 160 6.52 -22.33 -13.69
C ARG A 160 7.34 -21.70 -12.57
N ILE A 161 6.81 -20.68 -11.91
CA ILE A 161 7.49 -20.01 -10.80
C ILE A 161 7.60 -20.97 -9.60
N ARG A 162 6.50 -21.61 -9.20
CA ARG A 162 6.48 -22.57 -8.08
C ARG A 162 7.34 -23.80 -8.36
N ASP A 163 7.25 -24.38 -9.56
CA ASP A 163 8.06 -25.52 -9.99
C ASP A 163 9.55 -25.17 -9.96
N GLY A 164 9.94 -23.96 -10.41
CA GLY A 164 11.32 -23.49 -10.34
C GLY A 164 11.83 -23.34 -8.91
N ILE A 165 11.00 -22.79 -8.02
CA ILE A 165 11.28 -22.69 -6.58
C ILE A 165 11.50 -24.10 -5.98
N ASP A 166 10.60 -25.04 -6.26
CA ASP A 166 10.65 -26.40 -5.71
C ASP A 166 11.84 -27.19 -6.24
N TYR A 167 12.05 -27.13 -7.56
CA TYR A 167 13.20 -27.74 -8.23
C TYR A 167 14.53 -27.17 -7.76
N GLY A 168 14.55 -25.92 -7.29
CA GLY A 168 15.72 -25.24 -6.76
C GLY A 168 16.44 -24.36 -7.78
N TYR A 169 15.87 -24.14 -8.97
CA TYR A 169 16.45 -23.25 -9.99
C TYR A 169 15.41 -22.39 -10.68
N LEU A 170 15.71 -21.10 -10.81
CA LEU A 170 15.01 -20.20 -11.73
C LEU A 170 15.82 -20.05 -13.03
N ALA A 171 15.14 -20.00 -14.16
CA ALA A 171 15.70 -19.94 -15.50
C ALA A 171 15.67 -18.50 -16.04
N GLY A 172 16.85 -17.92 -16.24
CA GLY A 172 17.01 -16.64 -16.92
C GLY A 172 16.99 -16.77 -18.44
N TYR A 173 17.23 -15.67 -19.12
CA TYR A 173 17.55 -15.67 -20.55
C TYR A 173 18.85 -16.46 -20.83
N ASN A 174 19.02 -16.94 -22.06
CA ASN A 174 20.23 -17.64 -22.52
C ASN A 174 20.67 -18.84 -21.65
N TYR A 175 19.71 -19.58 -21.08
CA TYR A 175 19.96 -20.74 -20.21
C TYR A 175 20.70 -20.42 -18.90
N GLU A 176 20.70 -19.16 -18.48
CA GLU A 176 21.21 -18.77 -17.16
C GLU A 176 20.37 -19.45 -16.06
N LYS A 177 21.03 -19.91 -14.99
CA LYS A 177 20.39 -20.64 -13.90
C LYS A 177 20.70 -19.96 -12.58
N TYR A 178 19.65 -19.69 -11.80
CA TYR A 178 19.75 -19.11 -10.47
C TYR A 178 19.40 -20.19 -9.44
N ASN A 179 20.42 -20.74 -8.77
CA ASN A 179 20.23 -21.77 -7.74
C ASN A 179 19.64 -21.17 -6.46
N VAL A 180 18.33 -21.33 -6.25
CA VAL A 180 17.62 -20.72 -5.12
C VAL A 180 17.89 -21.40 -3.78
N ARG A 181 18.69 -22.48 -3.76
CA ARG A 181 19.14 -23.17 -2.54
C ARG A 181 20.49 -22.66 -2.02
N GLU A 182 21.27 -21.99 -2.86
CA GLU A 182 22.61 -21.46 -2.49
C GLU A 182 22.56 -20.04 -1.94
N LYS A 183 21.65 -19.20 -2.47
CA LYS A 183 21.54 -17.79 -2.13
C LYS A 183 20.08 -17.35 -2.05
N ASP A 184 19.80 -16.35 -1.20
CA ASP A 184 18.51 -15.66 -1.22
C ASP A 184 18.38 -14.80 -2.49
N TYR A 185 17.41 -15.17 -3.33
CA TYR A 185 17.03 -14.52 -4.57
C TYR A 185 15.66 -13.83 -4.47
N THR A 186 15.27 -13.38 -3.28
CA THR A 186 14.00 -12.65 -3.06
C THR A 186 13.85 -11.48 -4.00
N ASN A 187 14.93 -10.73 -4.25
CA ASN A 187 14.90 -9.63 -5.22
C ASN A 187 14.57 -10.12 -6.65
N ILE A 188 15.18 -11.20 -7.12
CA ILE A 188 14.89 -11.77 -8.44
C ILE A 188 13.45 -12.28 -8.50
N LEU A 189 13.01 -13.00 -7.46
CA LEU A 189 11.64 -13.52 -7.38
C LEU A 189 10.61 -12.39 -7.38
N GLY A 190 10.89 -11.27 -6.70
CA GLY A 190 10.02 -10.10 -6.74
C GLY A 190 9.93 -9.46 -8.12
N ASN A 191 11.05 -9.37 -8.85
CA ASN A 191 11.01 -8.89 -10.23
C ASN A 191 10.21 -9.80 -11.16
N ILE A 192 10.32 -11.12 -10.98
CA ILE A 192 9.50 -12.11 -11.69
C ILE A 192 8.01 -11.96 -11.35
N LEU A 193 7.66 -11.89 -10.07
CA LEU A 193 6.27 -11.85 -9.61
C LEU A 193 5.57 -10.55 -9.99
N GLU A 194 6.26 -9.41 -9.89
CA GLU A 194 5.75 -8.13 -10.36
C GLU A 194 5.63 -8.11 -11.90
N GLY A 195 6.52 -8.83 -12.60
CA GLY A 195 6.63 -8.81 -14.06
C GLY A 195 7.24 -7.53 -14.59
N ASN A 196 8.11 -6.90 -13.81
CA ASN A 196 8.78 -5.67 -14.20
C ASN A 196 9.90 -5.93 -15.22
N TYR A 197 10.50 -4.85 -15.74
CA TYR A 197 11.56 -4.92 -16.76
C TYR A 197 12.80 -5.71 -16.30
N GLU A 198 13.06 -5.80 -15.00
CA GLU A 198 14.20 -6.52 -14.42
C GLU A 198 13.91 -8.01 -14.17
N SER A 199 12.74 -8.51 -14.58
CA SER A 199 12.47 -9.95 -14.60
C SER A 199 13.51 -10.67 -15.45
N ILE A 200 14.12 -11.71 -14.87
CA ILE A 200 15.22 -12.46 -15.51
C ILE A 200 14.77 -13.24 -16.76
N ASN A 201 13.46 -13.45 -16.93
CA ASN A 201 12.88 -14.06 -18.13
C ASN A 201 11.36 -13.77 -18.19
N ARG A 202 10.99 -12.57 -18.67
CA ARG A 202 9.59 -12.11 -18.68
C ARG A 202 8.71 -12.92 -19.64
N GLU A 203 9.26 -13.43 -20.74
CA GLU A 203 8.52 -14.27 -21.69
C GLU A 203 8.16 -15.63 -21.08
N TYR A 204 9.07 -16.19 -20.29
CA TYR A 204 8.85 -17.47 -19.62
C TYR A 204 7.95 -17.36 -18.38
N TYR A 205 8.15 -16.33 -17.56
CA TYR A 205 7.46 -16.16 -16.28
C TYR A 205 6.23 -15.23 -16.32
N GLY A 206 6.05 -14.44 -17.38
CA GLY A 206 4.95 -13.49 -17.50
C GLY A 206 5.06 -12.32 -16.50
N ALA A 207 3.90 -11.78 -16.13
CA ALA A 207 3.78 -10.69 -15.16
C ALA A 207 2.71 -11.01 -14.11
N PHE A 208 3.00 -11.97 -13.22
CA PHE A 208 1.99 -12.64 -12.41
C PHE A 208 1.05 -11.70 -11.62
N PHE A 209 1.60 -10.77 -10.83
CA PHE A 209 0.81 -9.79 -10.07
C PHE A 209 -0.04 -8.92 -11.00
N ARG A 210 0.53 -8.39 -12.08
CA ARG A 210 -0.17 -7.50 -13.03
C ARG A 210 -1.25 -8.23 -13.83
N ASN A 211 -0.99 -9.48 -14.20
CA ASN A 211 -1.96 -10.32 -14.87
C ASN A 211 -3.15 -10.60 -13.95
N LEU A 212 -2.94 -10.78 -12.65
CA LEU A 212 -4.05 -10.90 -11.69
C LEU A 212 -4.84 -9.59 -11.56
N ILE A 213 -4.16 -8.44 -11.46
CA ILE A 213 -4.82 -7.13 -11.45
C ILE A 213 -5.69 -6.96 -12.71
N SER A 214 -5.15 -7.24 -13.89
CA SER A 214 -5.88 -7.13 -15.15
C SER A 214 -7.04 -8.13 -15.25
N LEU A 215 -6.82 -9.39 -14.84
CA LEU A 215 -7.83 -10.45 -14.87
C LEU A 215 -9.07 -10.09 -14.04
N PHE A 216 -8.86 -9.59 -12.83
CA PHE A 216 -9.96 -9.22 -11.93
C PHE A 216 -10.49 -7.80 -12.19
N GLY A 217 -9.67 -6.89 -12.69
CA GLY A 217 -10.09 -5.52 -13.06
C GLY A 217 -11.10 -5.50 -14.20
N HIS A 218 -10.96 -6.41 -15.17
CA HIS A 218 -11.86 -6.52 -16.31
C HIS A 218 -13.07 -7.43 -16.09
N ILE A 219 -13.34 -7.88 -14.85
CA ILE A 219 -14.39 -8.89 -14.59
C ILE A 219 -15.78 -8.46 -15.09
N VAL A 220 -16.05 -7.15 -15.07
CA VAL A 220 -17.35 -6.56 -15.45
C VAL A 220 -17.56 -6.58 -16.96
N ASP A 221 -16.50 -6.38 -17.75
CA ASP A 221 -16.54 -6.45 -19.21
C ASP A 221 -15.27 -7.11 -19.79
N PRO A 222 -15.11 -8.45 -19.63
CA PRO A 222 -13.86 -9.14 -19.93
C PRO A 222 -13.40 -9.06 -21.39
N VAL A 223 -14.32 -8.77 -22.31
CA VAL A 223 -14.05 -8.72 -23.76
C VAL A 223 -14.37 -7.34 -24.35
N HIS A 224 -14.46 -6.31 -23.49
CA HIS A 224 -14.73 -4.92 -23.88
C HIS A 224 -15.96 -4.74 -24.80
N ARG A 225 -17.00 -5.57 -24.62
CA ARG A 225 -18.21 -5.54 -25.45
C ARG A 225 -19.08 -4.32 -25.17
N TYR A 226 -19.07 -3.86 -23.91
CA TYR A 226 -19.93 -2.78 -23.43
C TYR A 226 -19.18 -1.46 -23.29
N GLY A 227 -17.86 -1.46 -23.48
CA GLY A 227 -17.03 -0.27 -23.34
C GLY A 227 -16.93 0.21 -21.89
N VAL A 228 -17.03 -0.72 -20.93
CA VAL A 228 -16.86 -0.40 -19.50
C VAL A 228 -15.44 0.13 -19.30
N PRO A 229 -15.26 1.25 -18.58
CA PRO A 229 -13.93 1.79 -18.33
C PRO A 229 -13.13 0.89 -17.40
N ALA A 230 -11.83 1.19 -17.27
CA ALA A 230 -10.94 0.46 -16.35
C ALA A 230 -11.48 0.47 -14.91
N SER A 231 -11.31 -0.65 -14.22
CA SER A 231 -11.66 -0.75 -12.80
C SER A 231 -10.75 0.10 -11.94
N VAL A 232 -11.22 0.46 -10.74
CA VAL A 232 -10.37 1.07 -9.71
C VAL A 232 -9.15 0.20 -9.36
N LEU A 233 -9.27 -1.13 -9.53
CA LEU A 233 -8.18 -2.07 -9.30
C LEU A 233 -7.00 -1.83 -10.25
N GLU A 234 -7.21 -1.14 -11.37
CA GLU A 234 -6.22 -0.96 -12.44
C GLU A 234 -5.51 0.40 -12.37
N GLN A 235 -5.87 1.25 -11.41
CA GLN A 235 -5.29 2.57 -11.21
C GLN A 235 -4.57 2.63 -9.86
N PRO A 236 -3.27 2.97 -9.80
CA PRO A 236 -2.51 2.93 -8.55
C PRO A 236 -3.07 3.89 -7.46
N GLU A 237 -3.82 4.92 -7.85
CA GLU A 237 -4.49 5.90 -6.99
C GLU A 237 -5.77 5.38 -6.33
N THR A 238 -6.31 4.25 -6.81
CA THR A 238 -7.59 3.69 -6.33
C THR A 238 -7.54 2.18 -6.10
N GLN A 239 -6.44 1.52 -6.49
CA GLN A 239 -6.26 0.08 -6.41
C GLN A 239 -6.39 -0.47 -4.97
N LEU A 240 -5.97 0.30 -3.96
CA LEU A 240 -6.09 -0.14 -2.56
C LEU A 240 -7.52 -0.08 -2.01
N ARG A 241 -8.44 0.61 -2.68
CA ARG A 241 -9.84 0.69 -2.24
C ARG A 241 -10.59 -0.62 -2.43
N ASP A 242 -10.25 -1.37 -3.47
CA ASP A 242 -10.90 -2.62 -3.84
C ASP A 242 -10.41 -3.78 -2.95
N PRO A 243 -11.30 -4.45 -2.19
CA PRO A 243 -10.93 -5.61 -1.36
C PRO A 243 -10.23 -6.75 -2.11
N ILE A 244 -10.46 -6.91 -3.42
CA ILE A 244 -9.80 -7.91 -4.25
C ILE A 244 -8.29 -7.69 -4.29
N PHE A 245 -7.81 -6.43 -4.21
CA PHE A 245 -6.38 -6.13 -4.17
C PHE A 245 -5.69 -6.93 -3.06
N TYR A 246 -6.24 -6.91 -1.84
CA TYR A 246 -5.65 -7.61 -0.70
C TYR A 246 -5.69 -9.13 -0.86
N ARG A 247 -6.69 -9.66 -1.56
CA ARG A 247 -6.79 -11.09 -1.91
C ARG A 247 -5.78 -11.48 -3.00
N ILE A 248 -5.50 -10.59 -3.95
CA ILE A 248 -4.43 -10.77 -4.94
C ILE A 248 -3.07 -10.71 -4.25
N ALA A 249 -2.83 -9.70 -3.41
CA ALA A 249 -1.61 -9.57 -2.62
C ALA A 249 -1.36 -10.83 -1.77
N LYS A 250 -2.39 -11.38 -1.13
CA LYS A 250 -2.32 -12.66 -0.41
C LYS A 250 -1.86 -13.82 -1.29
N ARG A 251 -2.38 -13.92 -2.53
CA ARG A 251 -1.97 -14.97 -3.47
C ARG A 251 -0.51 -14.81 -3.89
N VAL A 252 -0.08 -13.60 -4.24
CA VAL A 252 1.31 -13.31 -4.62
C VAL A 252 2.27 -13.59 -3.46
N LEU A 253 1.95 -13.10 -2.26
CA LEU A 253 2.75 -13.34 -1.06
C LEU A 253 2.85 -14.82 -0.70
N SER A 254 1.84 -15.65 -1.02
CA SER A 254 1.94 -17.10 -0.83
C SER A 254 3.08 -17.75 -1.62
N VAL A 255 3.46 -17.17 -2.77
CA VAL A 255 4.63 -17.65 -3.55
C VAL A 255 5.93 -17.25 -2.87
N PHE A 256 6.01 -16.02 -2.36
CA PHE A 256 7.16 -15.59 -1.55
C PHE A 256 7.32 -16.42 -0.28
N TYR A 257 6.25 -16.69 0.45
CA TYR A 257 6.32 -17.49 1.68
C TYR A 257 6.69 -18.94 1.38
N HIS A 258 6.18 -19.51 0.30
CA HIS A 258 6.63 -20.82 -0.19
C HIS A 258 8.14 -20.84 -0.41
N TYR A 259 8.67 -19.85 -1.13
CA TYR A 259 10.11 -19.71 -1.33
C TYR A 259 10.89 -19.52 -0.01
N LYS A 260 10.45 -18.58 0.83
CA LYS A 260 11.12 -18.27 2.10
C LYS A 260 11.14 -19.46 3.06
N ASN A 261 10.13 -20.34 3.03
CA ASN A 261 10.09 -21.56 3.83
C ASN A 261 11.11 -22.63 3.37
N LEU A 262 11.65 -22.53 2.14
CA LEU A 262 12.73 -23.39 1.68
C LEU A 262 14.12 -22.88 2.08
N LEU A 263 14.22 -21.62 2.53
CA LEU A 263 15.46 -21.08 3.05
C LEU A 263 15.78 -21.69 4.41
N LYS A 264 17.07 -21.77 4.74
CA LYS A 264 17.49 -22.22 6.06
C LYS A 264 17.00 -21.20 7.09
N PRO A 265 16.22 -21.62 8.11
CA PRO A 265 15.83 -20.73 9.20
C PRO A 265 17.07 -20.15 9.88
N TYR A 266 16.96 -18.92 10.37
CA TYR A 266 17.99 -18.33 11.20
C TYR A 266 18.24 -19.21 12.42
N LYS A 267 19.52 -19.48 12.69
CA LYS A 267 19.98 -20.11 13.92
C LYS A 267 20.12 -19.06 15.02
N HIS A 268 20.32 -19.53 16.24
CA HIS A 268 20.66 -18.66 17.36
C HIS A 268 21.86 -17.74 17.03
N GLU A 269 22.93 -18.28 16.46
CA GLU A 269 24.14 -17.52 16.08
C GLU A 269 23.90 -16.42 15.03
N ASP A 270 22.86 -16.55 14.19
CA ASP A 270 22.52 -15.54 13.18
C ASP A 270 21.76 -14.35 13.78
N LEU A 271 21.09 -14.55 14.92
CA LEU A 271 20.24 -13.55 15.59
C LEU A 271 20.86 -13.01 16.88
N TYR A 272 21.79 -13.76 17.46
CA TYR A 272 22.42 -13.42 18.73
C TYR A 272 23.42 -12.28 18.54
N LEU A 273 23.22 -11.19 19.26
CA LEU A 273 24.16 -10.08 19.37
C LEU A 273 24.95 -10.23 20.69
N PRO A 274 26.21 -10.71 20.66
CA PRO A 274 26.95 -11.02 21.90
C PRO A 274 27.15 -9.81 22.80
N GLY A 275 26.88 -10.00 24.09
CA GLY A 275 27.06 -8.98 25.12
C GLY A 275 26.02 -7.86 25.09
N VAL A 276 24.90 -8.05 24.39
CA VAL A 276 23.76 -7.11 24.40
C VAL A 276 22.50 -7.85 24.85
N THR A 277 21.76 -7.26 25.78
CA THR A 277 20.48 -7.80 26.27
C THR A 277 19.45 -6.70 26.37
N VAL A 278 18.27 -6.92 25.79
CA VAL A 278 17.10 -6.06 26.01
C VAL A 278 16.44 -6.50 27.32
N GLU A 279 16.52 -5.65 28.33
CA GLU A 279 16.01 -5.94 29.68
C GLU A 279 14.53 -5.58 29.83
N ASP A 280 14.10 -4.49 29.20
CA ASP A 280 12.71 -4.00 29.30
C ASP A 280 12.30 -3.22 28.04
N VAL A 281 11.02 -3.32 27.71
CA VAL A 281 10.37 -2.56 26.63
C VAL A 281 9.02 -2.08 27.14
N THR A 282 8.88 -0.77 27.25
CA THR A 282 7.63 -0.13 27.67
C THR A 282 7.24 0.99 26.73
N SER A 283 5.97 1.41 26.78
CA SER A 283 5.48 2.55 26.00
C SER A 283 4.52 3.38 26.83
N ASP A 284 4.33 4.62 26.40
CA ASP A 284 3.16 5.39 26.80
C ASP A 284 1.87 4.72 26.27
N LYS A 285 0.72 5.25 26.68
CA LYS A 285 -0.57 4.77 26.20
C LYS A 285 -0.73 5.05 24.70
N LEU A 286 -0.96 4.01 23.92
CA LEU A 286 -1.27 4.11 22.50
C LEU A 286 -2.76 4.46 22.34
N VAL A 287 -3.06 5.57 21.67
CA VAL A 287 -4.43 6.07 21.49
C VAL A 287 -4.63 6.50 20.04
N THR A 288 -5.58 5.86 19.36
CA THR A 288 -6.08 6.28 18.05
C THR A 288 -7.34 7.13 18.20
N TYR A 289 -7.62 7.95 17.19
CA TYR A 289 -8.83 8.76 17.07
C TYR A 289 -9.07 9.11 15.60
N PHE A 290 -10.25 9.62 15.27
CA PHE A 290 -10.52 10.20 13.97
C PHE A 290 -10.46 11.72 14.08
N ASP A 291 -9.84 12.38 13.11
CA ASP A 291 -9.80 13.84 13.00
C ASP A 291 -10.27 14.27 11.61
N THR A 292 -10.77 15.50 11.50
CA THR A 292 -11.16 16.07 10.22
C THR A 292 -9.92 16.47 9.43
N PHE A 293 -9.88 16.10 8.16
CA PHE A 293 -8.85 16.49 7.21
C PHE A 293 -9.49 17.09 5.96
N ASP A 294 -9.02 18.27 5.58
CA ASP A 294 -9.51 19.01 4.42
C ASP A 294 -8.51 18.89 3.28
N PHE A 295 -9.00 18.59 2.08
CA PHE A 295 -8.18 18.60 0.88
C PHE A 295 -8.91 19.24 -0.30
N ASN A 296 -8.15 19.96 -1.12
CA ASN A 296 -8.70 20.75 -2.22
C ASN A 296 -9.24 19.85 -3.34
N ILE A 297 -10.42 20.18 -3.85
CA ILE A 297 -11.09 19.45 -4.94
C ILE A 297 -11.34 20.32 -6.18
N ASN A 298 -10.72 21.49 -6.28
CA ASN A 298 -10.91 22.42 -7.40
C ASN A 298 -10.61 21.74 -8.75
N ASN A 299 -9.57 20.90 -8.79
CA ASN A 299 -9.14 20.18 -10.00
C ASN A 299 -10.13 19.09 -10.46
N ALA A 300 -11.18 18.79 -9.68
CA ALA A 300 -12.24 17.89 -10.12
C ALA A 300 -13.34 18.60 -10.92
N LEU A 301 -13.33 19.93 -10.94
CA LEU A 301 -14.26 20.74 -11.70
C LEU A 301 -13.67 21.13 -13.06
N ALA A 302 -14.48 20.98 -14.11
CA ALA A 302 -14.16 21.45 -15.44
C ALA A 302 -14.71 22.87 -15.66
N PHE A 303 -13.82 23.82 -15.88
CA PHE A 303 -14.17 25.21 -16.18
C PHE A 303 -14.04 25.49 -17.69
N SER A 304 -14.93 26.34 -18.22
CA SER A 304 -14.85 26.76 -19.63
C SER A 304 -13.64 27.66 -19.89
N LYS A 305 -13.21 28.41 -18.88
CA LYS A 305 -12.04 29.26 -18.90
C LYS A 305 -11.20 29.04 -17.63
N PRO A 306 -9.86 29.02 -17.71
CA PRO A 306 -9.01 28.85 -16.53
C PRO A 306 -9.27 29.90 -15.43
N GLU A 307 -9.60 31.12 -15.83
CA GLU A 307 -9.84 32.25 -14.90
C GLU A 307 -11.08 32.03 -14.02
N ASP A 308 -12.06 31.25 -14.48
CA ASP A 308 -13.26 30.92 -13.69
C ASP A 308 -12.89 30.00 -12.51
N GLY A 309 -11.85 29.18 -12.66
CA GLY A 309 -11.35 28.28 -11.61
C GLY A 309 -10.56 28.99 -10.52
N GLU A 310 -9.98 30.16 -10.80
CA GLU A 310 -9.21 30.94 -9.82
C GLU A 310 -10.08 31.44 -8.65
N GLN A 311 -11.38 31.60 -8.87
CA GLN A 311 -12.33 32.09 -7.87
C GLN A 311 -12.93 30.97 -7.02
N VAL A 312 -12.66 29.71 -7.35
CA VAL A 312 -13.24 28.56 -6.65
C VAL A 312 -12.29 28.08 -5.56
N ASN A 313 -12.80 27.97 -4.34
CA ASN A 313 -12.07 27.33 -3.23
C ASN A 313 -12.94 26.29 -2.56
N TYR A 314 -12.85 25.06 -3.05
CA TYR A 314 -13.61 23.91 -2.59
C TYR A 314 -12.70 22.89 -1.93
N VAL A 315 -13.12 22.42 -0.76
CA VAL A 315 -12.45 21.36 -0.03
C VAL A 315 -13.41 20.23 0.28
N ALA A 316 -12.93 19.00 0.15
CA ALA A 316 -13.56 17.83 0.74
C ALA A 316 -13.01 17.64 2.16
N ARG A 317 -13.91 17.48 3.12
CA ARG A 317 -13.60 17.19 4.52
C ARG A 317 -13.90 15.72 4.82
N GLN A 318 -12.87 14.97 5.18
CA GLN A 318 -12.99 13.54 5.52
C GLN A 318 -12.48 13.31 6.95
N TYR A 319 -13.10 12.36 7.67
CA TYR A 319 -12.57 11.91 8.95
C TYR A 319 -11.47 10.88 8.73
N ARG A 320 -10.22 11.17 9.08
CA ARG A 320 -9.09 10.24 8.86
C ARG A 320 -8.58 9.68 10.18
N LEU A 321 -8.14 8.42 10.15
CA LEU A 321 -7.54 7.77 11.31
C LEU A 321 -6.22 8.46 11.69
N ASN A 322 -6.07 8.76 12.97
CA ASN A 322 -4.88 9.38 13.54
C ASN A 322 -4.54 8.74 14.90
N HIS A 323 -3.38 9.08 15.46
CA HIS A 323 -2.96 8.66 16.79
C HIS A 323 -2.32 9.81 17.59
N LYS A 324 -2.36 9.72 18.91
CA LYS A 324 -1.62 10.66 19.77
C LYS A 324 -0.12 10.35 19.68
N PRO A 325 0.77 11.36 19.67
CA PRO A 325 2.20 11.12 19.83
C PRO A 325 2.46 10.33 21.11
N PHE A 326 3.39 9.37 21.03
CA PHE A 326 3.78 8.55 22.17
C PHE A 326 5.28 8.33 22.17
N PHE A 327 5.84 7.98 23.33
CA PHE A 327 7.18 7.47 23.45
C PHE A 327 7.18 5.97 23.74
N TYR A 328 8.20 5.28 23.25
CA TYR A 328 8.58 3.98 23.79
C TYR A 328 9.99 4.07 24.40
N TYR A 329 10.20 3.20 25.39
CA TYR A 329 11.41 3.16 26.21
C TYR A 329 12.01 1.76 26.11
N LEU A 330 13.29 1.70 25.77
CA LEU A 330 14.06 0.46 25.75
C LEU A 330 15.12 0.54 26.83
N LYS A 331 15.21 -0.48 27.67
CA LYS A 331 16.35 -0.69 28.57
C LYS A 331 17.23 -1.77 27.99
N VAL A 332 18.45 -1.39 27.62
CA VAL A 332 19.40 -2.29 26.95
C VAL A 332 20.71 -2.30 27.72
N ARG A 333 21.15 -3.48 28.15
CA ARG A 333 22.46 -3.66 28.77
C ARG A 333 23.48 -4.11 27.72
N GLY A 334 24.59 -3.39 27.64
CA GLY A 334 25.74 -3.72 26.80
C GLY A 334 26.97 -4.06 27.63
N GLU A 335 27.76 -5.06 27.25
CA GLU A 335 29.05 -5.37 27.90
C GLU A 335 30.18 -4.43 27.44
N LYS A 336 30.04 -3.87 26.24
CA LYS A 336 31.03 -2.98 25.59
C LYS A 336 30.34 -1.98 24.68
N GLU A 337 31.10 -1.00 24.23
CA GLU A 337 30.65 -0.07 23.20
C GLU A 337 30.44 -0.80 21.86
N ILE A 338 29.28 -0.62 21.24
CA ILE A 338 28.92 -1.25 19.95
C ILE A 338 27.88 -0.43 19.20
N ASP A 339 28.07 -0.28 17.88
CA ASP A 339 27.06 0.27 16.98
C ASP A 339 26.02 -0.80 16.62
N THR A 340 24.74 -0.46 16.77
CA THR A 340 23.63 -1.40 16.59
C THR A 340 22.53 -0.79 15.73
N VAL A 341 21.65 -1.66 15.22
CA VAL A 341 20.40 -1.27 14.57
C VAL A 341 19.24 -1.77 15.40
N VAL A 342 18.37 -0.86 15.83
CA VAL A 342 17.13 -1.21 16.53
C VAL A 342 16.01 -1.32 15.50
N ARG A 343 15.20 -2.38 15.57
CA ARG A 343 14.02 -2.60 14.73
C ARG A 343 12.83 -2.90 15.61
N VAL A 344 11.77 -2.11 15.49
CA VAL A 344 10.54 -2.24 16.28
C VAL A 344 9.40 -2.63 15.36
N PHE A 345 8.67 -3.69 15.72
CA PHE A 345 7.53 -4.19 14.96
C PHE A 345 6.27 -4.24 15.81
N ILE A 346 5.11 -3.98 15.20
CA ILE A 346 3.79 -4.25 15.77
C ILE A 346 3.10 -5.37 15.01
N GLY A 347 2.41 -6.24 15.72
CA GLY A 347 1.74 -7.39 15.12
C GLY A 347 0.63 -7.94 16.01
N PRO A 348 -0.16 -8.90 15.50
CA PRO A 348 -1.33 -9.40 16.20
C PRO A 348 -0.93 -10.36 17.31
N LYS A 349 -1.61 -10.27 18.46
CA LYS A 349 -1.50 -11.27 19.54
C LYS A 349 -2.56 -12.37 19.40
N TYR A 350 -3.78 -11.99 19.06
CA TYR A 350 -4.92 -12.88 18.92
C TYR A 350 -5.50 -12.79 17.50
N ASP A 351 -6.15 -13.85 17.06
CA ASP A 351 -6.98 -13.80 15.85
C ASP A 351 -8.38 -13.23 16.13
N ALA A 352 -9.22 -13.16 15.09
CA ALA A 352 -10.58 -12.64 15.16
C ALA A 352 -11.52 -13.44 16.10
N LEU A 353 -11.14 -14.67 16.49
CA LEU A 353 -11.89 -15.52 17.43
C LEU A 353 -11.31 -15.45 18.85
N GLY A 354 -10.30 -14.63 19.11
CA GLY A 354 -9.65 -14.48 20.41
C GLY A 354 -8.63 -15.57 20.73
N ARG A 355 -8.21 -16.37 19.74
CA ARG A 355 -7.18 -17.42 19.94
C ARG A 355 -5.79 -16.81 19.82
N GLU A 356 -4.89 -17.15 20.74
CA GLU A 356 -3.52 -16.66 20.71
C GLU A 356 -2.77 -17.27 19.51
N LEU A 357 -2.13 -16.41 18.72
CA LEU A 357 -1.37 -16.81 17.54
C LEU A 357 0.06 -17.21 17.94
N SER A 358 0.53 -18.32 17.40
CA SER A 358 1.94 -18.70 17.47
C SER A 358 2.80 -17.73 16.67
N LEU A 359 4.12 -17.68 16.95
CA LEU A 359 5.06 -16.86 16.17
C LEU A 359 5.01 -17.21 14.68
N GLU A 360 4.88 -18.49 14.34
CA GLU A 360 4.81 -18.95 12.94
C GLU A 360 3.59 -18.43 12.20
N GLU A 361 2.44 -18.31 12.88
CA GLU A 361 1.22 -17.76 12.29
C GLU A 361 1.30 -16.24 12.15
N ARG A 362 1.83 -15.55 13.17
CA ARG A 362 1.82 -14.08 13.22
C ARG A 362 3.03 -13.41 12.56
N LYS A 363 4.13 -14.11 12.30
CA LYS A 363 5.39 -13.52 11.76
C LYS A 363 5.17 -12.71 10.47
N GLN A 364 4.24 -13.15 9.62
CA GLN A 364 3.92 -12.50 8.34
C GLN A 364 3.04 -11.24 8.49
N TYR A 365 2.49 -10.98 9.67
CA TYR A 365 1.62 -9.84 9.95
C TYR A 365 2.27 -8.79 10.85
N TYR A 366 3.59 -8.85 11.03
CA TYR A 366 4.32 -7.77 11.68
C TYR A 366 4.53 -6.61 10.69
N VAL A 367 4.15 -5.42 11.15
CA VAL A 367 4.41 -4.14 10.51
C VAL A 367 5.63 -3.52 11.17
N LEU A 368 6.61 -3.10 10.37
CA LEU A 368 7.80 -2.39 10.83
C LEU A 368 7.40 -0.96 11.22
N LEU A 369 7.50 -0.64 12.51
CA LEU A 369 7.19 0.70 13.04
C LEU A 369 8.40 1.63 13.03
N ASP A 370 9.58 1.14 13.42
CA ASP A 370 10.75 2.00 13.52
C ASP A 370 12.02 1.21 13.23
N ILE A 371 12.98 1.90 12.62
CA ILE A 371 14.32 1.40 12.36
C ILE A 371 15.32 2.55 12.46
N PHE A 372 16.31 2.40 13.33
CA PHE A 372 17.32 3.43 13.54
C PHE A 372 18.64 2.84 14.06
N ASN A 373 19.73 3.56 13.80
CA ASN A 373 21.04 3.23 14.34
C ASN A 373 21.14 3.72 15.79
N GLN A 374 21.67 2.89 16.66
CA GLN A 374 21.92 3.23 18.06
C GLN A 374 23.32 2.77 18.46
N LYS A 375 24.11 3.70 18.97
CA LYS A 375 25.38 3.38 19.62
C LYS A 375 25.12 3.05 21.09
N LEU A 376 25.46 1.83 21.51
CA LEU A 376 25.34 1.38 22.89
C LEU A 376 26.67 1.58 23.61
N SER A 377 26.62 2.05 24.86
CA SER A 377 27.76 2.08 25.79
C SER A 377 27.79 0.83 26.67
N ALA A 378 28.94 0.57 27.31
CA ALA A 378 29.04 -0.46 28.33
C ALA A 378 28.18 -0.10 29.57
N GLY A 379 27.48 -1.08 30.11
CA GLY A 379 26.50 -0.89 31.18
C GLY A 379 25.07 -0.74 30.66
N GLU A 380 24.27 0.05 31.37
CA GLU A 380 22.84 0.25 31.10
C GLU A 380 22.64 1.42 30.12
N ASN A 381 21.79 1.21 29.11
CA ASN A 381 21.40 2.20 28.12
C ASN A 381 19.88 2.36 28.18
N GLU A 382 19.40 3.55 28.53
CA GLU A 382 17.98 3.89 28.47
C GLU A 382 17.72 4.69 27.18
N ILE A 383 17.00 4.07 26.24
CA ILE A 383 16.69 4.68 24.94
C ILE A 383 15.23 5.13 24.98
N LYS A 384 15.00 6.43 24.78
CA LYS A 384 13.67 7.02 24.64
C LYS A 384 13.46 7.43 23.18
N ARG A 385 12.40 6.93 22.55
CA ARG A 385 12.10 7.22 21.14
C ARG A 385 10.70 7.80 20.98
N SER A 386 10.55 8.90 20.23
CA SER A 386 9.25 9.45 19.89
C SER A 386 8.67 8.79 18.64
N SER A 387 7.35 8.61 18.59
CA SER A 387 6.64 8.24 17.37
C SER A 387 6.88 9.22 16.21
N ASN A 388 7.20 10.47 16.51
CA ASN A 388 7.48 11.50 15.49
C ASN A 388 8.87 11.35 14.86
N ASP A 389 9.74 10.52 15.43
CA ASP A 389 11.10 10.30 14.90
C ASP A 389 11.16 9.08 13.94
N PHE A 390 10.03 8.44 13.66
CA PHE A 390 9.99 7.21 12.85
C PHE A 390 10.25 7.52 11.39
N LEU A 391 11.36 7.03 10.86
CA LEU A 391 11.85 7.37 9.52
C LEU A 391 11.00 6.81 8.37
N LEU A 392 10.09 5.88 8.66
CA LEU A 392 9.24 5.22 7.66
C LEU A 392 7.89 5.90 7.46
N TYR A 393 7.56 6.90 8.28
CA TYR A 393 6.28 7.61 8.24
C TYR A 393 6.53 9.07 7.88
N GLY A 394 5.78 9.58 6.89
CA GLY A 394 5.87 10.96 6.44
C GLY A 394 4.82 11.85 7.11
N HIS A 395 5.10 13.15 7.12
CA HIS A 395 4.10 14.16 7.44
C HIS A 395 3.11 14.33 6.27
N GLU A 396 1.99 14.99 6.55
CA GLU A 396 1.01 15.33 5.53
C GLU A 396 1.65 16.25 4.48
N ALA A 397 1.37 15.97 3.20
CA ALA A 397 1.89 16.78 2.11
C ALA A 397 1.22 18.17 2.12
N PRO A 398 1.96 19.25 1.82
CA PRO A 398 1.37 20.58 1.68
C PRO A 398 0.31 20.58 0.58
N SER A 399 -0.74 21.39 0.75
CA SER A 399 -1.76 21.51 -0.29
C SER A 399 -1.21 22.21 -1.53
N TYR A 400 -1.87 22.03 -2.68
CA TYR A 400 -1.52 22.78 -3.89
C TYR A 400 -1.54 24.30 -3.66
N SER A 401 -2.51 24.79 -2.87
CA SER A 401 -2.61 26.20 -2.50
C SER A 401 -1.39 26.65 -1.70
N ASP A 402 -0.97 25.87 -0.70
CA ASP A 402 0.21 26.19 0.12
C ASP A 402 1.48 26.25 -0.74
N LEU A 403 1.66 25.27 -1.63
CA LEU A 403 2.78 25.22 -2.57
C LEU A 403 2.77 26.43 -3.50
N TYR A 404 1.61 26.76 -4.10
CA TYR A 404 1.48 27.89 -5.01
C TYR A 404 1.78 29.21 -4.31
N GLN A 405 1.19 29.46 -3.14
CA GLN A 405 1.35 30.71 -2.40
C GLN A 405 2.79 30.88 -1.90
N THR A 406 3.39 29.83 -1.34
CA THR A 406 4.79 29.85 -0.88
C THR A 406 5.74 30.12 -2.04
N THR A 407 5.48 29.53 -3.22
CA THR A 407 6.27 29.79 -4.43
C THR A 407 6.07 31.22 -4.93
N ALA A 408 4.82 31.70 -4.99
CA ALA A 408 4.51 33.04 -5.47
C ALA A 408 5.07 34.15 -4.56
N GLY A 409 4.98 33.97 -3.24
CA GLY A 409 5.60 34.87 -2.24
C GLY A 409 7.12 34.89 -2.38
N ALA A 410 7.74 33.72 -2.58
CA ALA A 410 9.18 33.64 -2.81
C ALA A 410 9.64 34.35 -4.09
N LEU A 411 8.88 34.24 -5.18
CA LEU A 411 9.17 34.95 -6.43
C LEU A 411 9.06 36.48 -6.28
N LYS A 412 8.21 36.97 -5.38
CA LYS A 412 8.08 38.40 -5.04
C LYS A 412 9.14 38.89 -4.06
N GLY A 413 9.94 37.98 -3.49
CA GLY A 413 10.92 38.28 -2.44
C GLY A 413 10.29 38.52 -1.06
N GLU A 414 9.03 38.11 -0.88
CA GLU A 414 8.30 38.23 0.39
C GLU A 414 8.69 37.11 1.36
N ASP A 415 8.97 35.91 0.84
CA ASP A 415 9.32 34.71 1.60
C ASP A 415 10.55 33.99 1.04
N LYS A 416 11.17 33.12 1.84
CA LYS A 416 12.15 32.15 1.34
C LYS A 416 11.43 30.86 0.96
N PHE A 417 11.70 30.33 -0.24
CA PHE A 417 11.19 29.04 -0.65
C PHE A 417 11.93 27.90 0.06
N PHE A 418 11.21 27.11 0.85
CA PHE A 418 11.69 25.86 1.43
C PHE A 418 10.71 24.75 1.05
N LEU A 419 11.20 23.69 0.39
CA LEU A 419 10.58 22.37 0.48
C LEU A 419 11.40 21.59 1.50
N ASP A 420 10.74 21.10 2.55
CA ASP A 420 11.33 20.13 3.48
C ASP A 420 11.35 18.74 2.84
#